data_AF-A0A3D1J7I6-F1
#
_entry.id   AF-A0A3D1J7I6-F1
#
_cell.length_a   1.000
_cell.length_b   1.000
_cell.length_c   1.000
_cell.angle_alpha   90.00
_cell.angle_beta   90.00
_cell.angle_gamma   90.00
#
_symmetry.space_group_name_H-M   'P 1'
#
loop_
_entity.id
_entity.type
_entity.pdbx_description
1 polymer ?
#
loop_
_entity_poly.entity_id
_entity_poly.type
_entity_poly.pdbx_seq_one_letter_code
_entity_poly.pdbx_strand_id
1 'polypeptide(L)'
;SVNGNTTWYRINGRGWVSGAYVTAVNNNTSNNQETAISQQFRTTAVLNVRADASTSARITGSLARAATIQATARKTGTSVNGNNIWYRINNGWVSGAYLQSVSSSSNSSKTYTVKSGDTLWQIANSNGISVNQLMSWNNLSSSLIMVGQRLVVAK
;
A
#
# COMPACT_ATOMS: atom_id res chain seq x y z
N SER A 1 -4.84 6.75 -36.29
CA SER A 1 -5.51 6.24 -35.08
C SER A 1 -6.95 5.90 -35.45
N VAL A 2 -7.56 4.90 -34.82
CA VAL A 2 -9.00 4.61 -34.99
C VAL A 2 -9.64 4.75 -33.62
N ASN A 3 -10.65 5.63 -33.50
CA ASN A 3 -11.31 5.95 -32.22
C ASN A 3 -10.35 6.32 -31.08
N GLY A 4 -9.31 7.10 -31.38
CA GLY A 4 -8.29 7.49 -30.38
C GLY A 4 -7.27 6.41 -30.05
N ASN A 5 -7.38 5.19 -30.59
CA ASN A 5 -6.41 4.12 -30.39
C ASN A 5 -5.29 4.18 -31.45
N THR A 6 -4.03 4.15 -30.99
CA THR A 6 -2.81 4.20 -31.83
C THR A 6 -2.13 2.82 -31.95
N THR A 7 -2.63 1.81 -31.25
CA THR A 7 -2.06 0.46 -31.25
C THR A 7 -2.53 -0.31 -32.47
N TRP A 8 -1.58 -0.95 -33.16
CA TRP A 8 -1.85 -1.82 -34.31
C TRP A 8 -1.20 -3.18 -34.10
N TYR A 9 -1.91 -4.25 -34.45
CA TYR A 9 -1.42 -5.62 -34.39
C TYR A 9 -1.21 -6.14 -35.81
N ARG A 10 -0.04 -6.74 -36.07
CA ARG A 10 0.27 -7.32 -37.38
C ARG A 10 -0.24 -8.77 -37.44
N ILE A 11 -1.11 -9.05 -38.40
CA ILE A 11 -1.58 -10.41 -38.70
C ILE A 11 -0.66 -11.01 -39.76
N ASN A 12 -0.06 -12.16 -39.44
CA ASN A 12 0.92 -12.80 -40.32
C ASN A 12 0.28 -13.13 -41.69
N GLY A 13 0.84 -12.57 -42.77
CA GLY A 13 0.35 -12.72 -44.13
C GLY A 13 -0.94 -11.97 -44.49
N ARG A 14 -1.52 -11.15 -43.60
CA ARG A 14 -2.80 -10.42 -43.84
C ARG A 14 -2.79 -8.92 -43.51
N GLY A 15 -1.67 -8.37 -43.05
CA GLY A 15 -1.51 -6.93 -42.84
C GLY A 15 -1.67 -6.51 -41.38
N TRP A 16 -2.23 -5.32 -41.13
CA TRP A 16 -2.36 -4.74 -39.80
C TRP A 16 -3.82 -4.52 -39.42
N VAL A 17 -4.17 -4.80 -38.17
CA VAL A 17 -5.50 -4.55 -37.58
C VAL A 17 -5.37 -3.58 -36.41
N SER A 18 -6.36 -2.69 -36.26
CA SER A 18 -6.39 -1.73 -35.16
C SER A 18 -6.71 -2.43 -33.84
N GLY A 19 -5.98 -2.07 -32.78
CA GLY A 19 -6.22 -2.54 -31.42
C GLY A 19 -7.56 -2.10 -30.82
N ALA A 20 -8.31 -1.20 -31.48
CA ALA A 20 -9.66 -0.83 -31.05
C ALA A 20 -10.69 -1.97 -31.21
N TYR A 21 -10.40 -2.97 -32.06
CA TYR A 21 -11.34 -4.04 -32.42
C TYR A 21 -10.79 -5.44 -32.14
N VAL A 22 -9.68 -5.54 -31.39
CA VAL A 22 -9.03 -6.83 -31.07
C VAL A 22 -9.01 -7.01 -29.57
N THR A 23 -9.61 -8.10 -29.09
CA THR A 23 -9.39 -8.60 -27.73
C THR A 23 -8.28 -9.63 -27.77
N ALA A 24 -7.25 -9.46 -26.94
CA ALA A 24 -6.19 -10.45 -26.85
C ALA A 24 -6.74 -11.73 -26.21
N VAL A 25 -6.84 -12.82 -26.98
CA VAL A 25 -7.02 -14.16 -26.42
C VAL A 25 -5.64 -14.65 -26.03
N ASN A 26 -5.30 -14.49 -24.74
CA ASN A 26 -3.97 -14.80 -24.23
C ASN A 26 -3.76 -16.32 -24.14
N ASN A 27 -3.29 -16.94 -25.22
CA ASN A 27 -2.92 -18.35 -25.26
C ASN A 27 -1.43 -18.57 -24.95
N ASN A 28 -0.88 -17.83 -23.98
CA ASN A 28 0.43 -18.15 -23.44
C ASN A 28 0.49 -18.01 -21.92
N THR A 29 0.50 -19.19 -21.31
CA THR A 29 0.94 -19.60 -19.97
C THR A 29 2.19 -18.83 -19.52
N SER A 30 2.01 -17.72 -18.78
CA SER A 30 2.89 -17.22 -17.69
C SER A 30 2.49 -15.82 -17.25
N ASN A 31 1.47 -15.71 -16.39
CA ASN A 31 1.26 -14.54 -15.53
C ASN A 31 2.30 -14.49 -14.39
N ASN A 32 3.58 -14.75 -14.69
CA ASN A 32 4.65 -14.91 -13.69
C ASN A 32 5.46 -13.64 -13.43
N GLN A 33 5.02 -12.48 -13.93
CA GLN A 33 5.66 -11.22 -13.58
C GLN A 33 5.13 -10.74 -12.23
N GLU A 34 5.78 -11.17 -11.16
CA GLU A 34 5.54 -10.70 -9.80
C GLU A 34 6.09 -9.28 -9.64
N THR A 35 5.28 -8.36 -9.12
CA THR A 35 5.76 -7.05 -8.69
C THR A 35 6.02 -7.10 -7.19
N ALA A 36 7.27 -6.90 -6.78
CA ALA A 36 7.63 -6.78 -5.37
C ALA A 36 6.95 -5.56 -4.74
N ILE A 37 6.39 -5.73 -3.54
CA ILE A 37 5.75 -4.67 -2.76
C ILE A 37 6.10 -4.86 -1.28
N SER A 38 5.87 -3.82 -0.47
CA SER A 38 5.92 -3.91 0.99
C SER A 38 4.71 -3.17 1.54
N GLN A 39 3.58 -3.88 1.65
CA GLN A 39 2.30 -3.28 2.06
C GLN A 39 1.59 -4.16 3.08
N GLN A 40 0.92 -3.52 4.03
CA GLN A 40 0.07 -4.18 5.01
C GLN A 40 -1.37 -4.16 4.54
N PHE A 41 -2.06 -5.29 4.73
CA PHE A 41 -3.48 -5.40 4.45
C PHE A 41 -4.23 -5.98 5.63
N ARG A 42 -5.50 -5.63 5.76
CA ARG A 42 -6.43 -6.24 6.70
C ARG A 42 -7.51 -6.98 5.90
N THR A 43 -7.79 -8.22 6.28
CA THR A 43 -8.83 -9.03 5.62
C THR A 43 -10.22 -8.56 6.02
N THR A 44 -11.14 -8.47 5.07
CA THR A 44 -12.56 -8.14 5.35
C THR A 44 -13.43 -9.38 5.52
N ALA A 45 -12.92 -10.55 5.15
CA ALA A 45 -13.57 -11.85 5.27
C ALA A 45 -12.55 -12.93 5.68
N VAL A 46 -13.05 -14.14 5.96
CA VAL A 46 -12.19 -15.33 6.09
C VAL A 46 -11.70 -15.71 4.70
N LEU A 47 -10.38 -15.88 4.51
CA LEU A 47 -9.77 -16.11 3.20
C LEU A 47 -8.94 -17.37 3.18
N ASN A 48 -8.97 -18.08 2.05
CA ASN A 48 -8.03 -19.16 1.77
C ASN A 48 -6.71 -18.58 1.27
N VAL A 49 -5.61 -19.08 1.81
CA VAL A 49 -4.27 -18.89 1.27
C VAL A 49 -4.01 -20.02 0.29
N ARG A 50 -3.48 -19.70 -0.90
CA ARG A 50 -3.31 -20.65 -1.99
C ARG A 50 -1.87 -20.74 -2.46
N ALA A 51 -1.49 -21.87 -3.04
CA ALA A 51 -0.14 -22.09 -3.56
C ALA A 51 0.20 -21.17 -4.75
N ASP A 52 -0.80 -20.65 -5.45
CA ASP A 52 -0.65 -19.74 -6.59
C ASP A 52 -1.82 -18.72 -6.64
N ALA A 53 -1.69 -17.68 -7.47
CA ALA A 53 -2.70 -16.66 -7.76
C ALA A 53 -3.88 -17.21 -8.58
N SER A 54 -4.52 -18.26 -8.09
CA SER A 54 -5.61 -18.95 -8.78
C SER A 54 -6.60 -19.54 -7.79
N THR A 55 -7.90 -19.38 -8.04
CA THR A 55 -8.98 -20.04 -7.28
C THR A 55 -8.93 -21.56 -7.38
N SER A 56 -8.27 -22.11 -8.40
CA SER A 56 -8.05 -23.55 -8.58
C SER A 56 -6.76 -24.05 -7.92
N ALA A 57 -5.90 -23.15 -7.40
CA ALA A 57 -4.67 -23.57 -6.75
C ALA A 57 -4.95 -24.21 -5.37
N ARG A 58 -4.08 -25.17 -5.01
CA ARG A 58 -4.11 -25.87 -3.71
C ARG A 58 -4.15 -24.85 -2.56
N ILE A 59 -5.04 -25.09 -1.60
CA ILE A 59 -5.11 -24.28 -0.37
C ILE A 59 -3.92 -24.65 0.51
N THR A 60 -3.16 -23.65 0.94
CA THR A 60 -1.98 -23.79 1.83
C THR A 60 -2.26 -23.30 3.25
N GLY A 61 -3.41 -22.65 3.47
CA GLY A 61 -3.84 -22.21 4.79
C GLY A 61 -5.09 -21.34 4.73
N SER A 62 -5.41 -20.69 5.85
CA SER A 62 -6.54 -19.77 5.97
C SER A 62 -6.16 -18.53 6.79
N LEU A 63 -6.77 -17.40 6.47
CA LEU A 63 -6.73 -16.17 7.24
C LEU A 63 -8.10 -15.91 7.84
N ALA A 64 -8.13 -15.58 9.14
CA ALA A 64 -9.35 -15.13 9.81
C ALA A 64 -9.80 -13.77 9.27
N ARG A 65 -11.07 -13.40 9.52
CA ARG A 65 -11.58 -12.05 9.27
C ARG A 65 -10.82 -11.05 10.15
N ALA A 66 -10.52 -9.87 9.62
CA ALA A 66 -9.77 -8.81 10.29
C ALA A 66 -8.31 -9.17 10.64
N ALA A 67 -7.75 -10.20 10.01
CA ALA A 67 -6.33 -10.54 10.13
C ALA A 67 -5.48 -9.50 9.39
N THR A 68 -4.37 -9.08 10.00
CA THR A 68 -3.38 -8.21 9.35
C THR A 68 -2.31 -9.08 8.69
N ILE A 69 -2.02 -8.81 7.41
CA ILE A 69 -1.01 -9.53 6.63
C ILE A 69 0.02 -8.57 6.04
N GLN A 70 1.25 -9.04 5.91
CA GLN A 70 2.28 -8.37 5.11
C GLN A 70 2.29 -9.00 3.74
N ALA A 71 2.06 -8.20 2.70
CA ALA A 71 2.23 -8.65 1.33
C ALA A 71 3.61 -8.26 0.80
N THR A 72 4.33 -9.24 0.25
CA THR A 72 5.70 -9.07 -0.27
C THR A 72 5.74 -8.95 -1.79
N ALA A 73 4.69 -9.39 -2.48
CA ALA A 73 4.56 -9.28 -3.92
C ALA A 73 3.08 -9.25 -4.32
N ARG A 74 2.82 -8.83 -5.56
CA ARG A 74 1.51 -8.96 -6.22
C ARG A 74 1.66 -9.48 -7.63
N LYS A 75 0.65 -10.18 -8.13
CA LYS A 75 0.52 -10.55 -9.54
C LYS A 75 -0.94 -10.67 -9.96
N THR A 76 -1.17 -10.73 -11.26
CA THR A 76 -2.51 -10.97 -11.82
C THR A 76 -2.81 -12.47 -11.82
N GLY A 77 -4.03 -12.82 -11.43
CA GLY A 77 -4.51 -14.19 -11.31
C GLY A 77 -5.98 -14.32 -11.70
N THR A 78 -6.59 -15.44 -11.32
CA THR A 78 -8.04 -15.65 -11.54
C THR A 78 -8.86 -14.58 -10.84
N SER A 79 -9.90 -14.08 -11.50
CA SER A 79 -10.79 -13.08 -10.93
C SER A 79 -11.56 -13.63 -9.73
N VAL A 80 -11.66 -12.83 -8.67
CA VAL A 80 -12.56 -13.05 -7.53
C VAL A 80 -13.35 -11.76 -7.36
N ASN A 81 -14.67 -11.83 -7.53
CA ASN A 81 -15.56 -10.67 -7.44
C ASN A 81 -15.10 -9.46 -8.28
N GLY A 82 -14.64 -9.70 -9.51
CA GLY A 82 -14.15 -8.66 -10.42
C GLY A 82 -12.73 -8.16 -10.15
N ASN A 83 -12.03 -8.70 -9.12
CA ASN A 83 -10.65 -8.35 -8.81
C ASN A 83 -9.69 -9.47 -9.22
N ASN A 84 -8.69 -9.15 -10.03
CA ASN A 84 -7.72 -10.11 -10.56
C ASN A 84 -6.36 -10.03 -9.88
N ILE A 85 -6.20 -9.20 -8.85
CA ILE A 85 -4.94 -9.04 -8.13
C ILE A 85 -4.85 -10.07 -7.01
N TRP A 86 -3.72 -10.72 -6.93
CA TRP A 86 -3.35 -11.61 -5.84
C TRP A 86 -2.09 -11.10 -5.17
N TYR A 87 -2.04 -11.26 -3.85
CA TYR A 87 -0.95 -10.80 -3.01
C TYR A 87 -0.23 -11.98 -2.38
N ARG A 88 1.10 -11.95 -2.44
CA ARG A 88 1.97 -12.97 -1.84
C ARG A 88 2.22 -12.65 -0.38
N ILE A 89 2.03 -13.64 0.47
CA ILE A 89 2.34 -13.65 1.89
C ILE A 89 3.26 -14.86 2.18
N ASN A 90 3.75 -14.98 3.41
CA ASN A 90 4.72 -16.01 3.81
C ASN A 90 4.36 -17.43 3.32
N ASN A 91 3.08 -17.80 3.40
CA ASN A 91 2.61 -19.16 3.14
C ASN A 91 1.77 -19.30 1.85
N GLY A 92 1.81 -18.31 0.95
CA GLY A 92 1.15 -18.41 -0.37
C GLY A 92 0.52 -17.11 -0.85
N TRP A 93 -0.56 -17.23 -1.62
CA TRP A 93 -1.25 -16.16 -2.31
C TRP A 93 -2.67 -15.99 -1.80
N VAL A 94 -3.10 -14.74 -1.67
CA VAL A 94 -4.45 -14.36 -1.25
C VAL A 94 -5.05 -13.38 -2.25
N SER A 95 -6.37 -13.49 -2.48
CA SER A 95 -7.05 -12.58 -3.40
C SER A 95 -7.17 -11.18 -2.81
N GLY A 96 -6.88 -10.17 -3.63
CA GLY A 96 -7.06 -8.76 -3.29
C GLY A 96 -8.51 -8.30 -3.16
N ALA A 97 -9.49 -9.13 -3.57
CA ALA A 97 -10.92 -8.79 -3.52
C ALA A 97 -11.43 -8.45 -2.11
N TYR A 98 -10.76 -8.98 -1.08
CA TYR A 98 -11.17 -8.88 0.32
C TYR A 98 -10.08 -8.30 1.21
N LEU A 99 -9.18 -7.50 0.64
CA LEU A 99 -8.10 -6.86 1.34
C LEU A 99 -8.32 -5.35 1.38
N GLN A 100 -8.21 -4.77 2.57
CA GLN A 100 -8.16 -3.32 2.77
C GLN A 100 -6.72 -2.93 3.07
N SER A 101 -6.20 -1.94 2.35
CA SER A 101 -4.87 -1.39 2.62
C SER A 101 -4.85 -0.83 4.03
N VAL A 102 -3.94 -1.34 4.85
CA VAL A 102 -3.61 -0.70 6.12
C VAL A 102 -2.54 0.32 5.77
N SER A 103 -2.97 1.54 5.49
CA SER A 103 -2.05 2.67 5.58
C SER A 103 -1.57 2.69 7.02
N SER A 104 -0.34 2.24 7.27
CA SER A 104 0.37 2.74 8.44
C SER A 104 0.35 4.25 8.25
N SER A 105 -0.47 4.96 9.03
CA SER A 105 -0.17 6.35 9.30
C SER A 105 1.22 6.29 9.92
N SER A 106 2.25 6.42 9.09
CA SER A 106 3.54 6.83 9.57
C SER A 106 3.22 8.17 10.20
N ASN A 107 2.99 8.17 11.50
CA ASN A 107 3.01 9.33 12.35
C ASN A 107 4.44 9.84 12.20
N SER A 108 4.72 10.49 11.08
CA SER A 108 5.98 11.16 10.79
C SER A 108 5.96 12.37 11.67
N SER A 109 6.26 12.11 12.94
CA SER A 109 6.20 13.11 13.96
C SER A 109 7.13 14.24 13.53
N LYS A 110 6.58 15.42 13.27
CA LYS A 110 7.39 16.56 12.87
C LYS A 110 8.21 16.98 14.08
N THR A 111 9.52 17.12 13.92
CA THR A 111 10.40 17.59 15.00
C THR A 111 10.91 19.00 14.72
N TYR A 112 11.03 19.81 15.76
CA TYR A 112 11.64 21.12 15.75
C TYR A 112 12.87 21.13 16.65
N THR A 113 13.97 21.73 16.19
CA THR A 113 15.18 21.92 16.99
C THR A 113 15.14 23.32 17.59
N VAL A 114 15.14 23.39 18.92
CA VAL A 114 15.10 24.63 19.71
C VAL A 114 16.29 25.51 19.37
N LYS A 115 16.04 26.79 19.11
CA LYS A 115 17.05 27.82 18.83
C LYS A 115 17.21 28.77 20.02
N SER A 116 18.30 29.54 20.01
CA SER A 116 18.53 30.55 21.04
C SER A 116 17.40 31.58 21.04
N GLY A 117 16.79 31.80 22.21
CA GLY A 117 15.67 32.72 22.40
C GLY A 117 14.28 32.09 22.24
N ASP A 118 14.18 30.81 21.86
CA ASP A 118 12.88 30.14 21.75
C ASP A 118 12.25 29.85 23.13
N THR A 119 10.92 29.92 23.18
CA THR A 119 10.12 29.49 24.33
C THR A 119 9.13 28.40 23.91
N LEU A 120 8.70 27.54 24.85
CA LEU A 120 7.67 26.54 24.57
C LEU A 120 6.38 27.16 24.01
N TRP A 121 6.02 28.35 24.49
CA TRP A 121 4.83 29.06 24.02
C TRP A 121 4.96 29.46 22.54
N GLN A 122 6.09 30.05 22.14
CA GLN A 122 6.32 30.41 20.73
C GLN A 122 6.34 29.19 19.83
N ILE A 123 7.03 28.12 20.23
CA ILE A 123 7.12 26.88 19.45
C ILE A 123 5.73 26.24 19.31
N ALA A 124 4.97 26.14 20.40
CA ALA A 124 3.63 25.57 20.39
C ALA A 124 2.68 26.39 19.51
N ASN A 125 2.67 27.72 19.68
CA ASN A 125 1.84 28.64 18.92
C ASN A 125 2.16 28.60 17.42
N SER A 126 3.44 28.61 17.04
CA SER A 126 3.86 28.48 15.63
C SER A 126 3.48 27.16 14.98
N ASN A 127 3.21 26.12 15.76
CA ASN A 127 2.76 24.81 15.26
C ASN A 127 1.26 24.55 15.54
N GLY A 128 0.51 25.54 16.03
CA GLY A 128 -0.93 25.43 16.26
C GLY A 128 -1.32 24.43 17.36
N ILE A 129 -0.44 24.20 18.34
CA ILE A 129 -0.69 23.30 19.48
C ILE A 129 -0.62 24.07 20.81
N SER A 130 -1.17 23.48 21.88
CA SER A 130 -1.02 24.04 23.22
C SER A 130 0.35 23.68 23.83
N VAL A 131 0.82 24.49 24.77
CA VAL A 131 2.07 24.22 25.51
C VAL A 131 1.97 22.87 26.24
N ASN A 132 0.83 22.57 26.86
CA ASN A 132 0.61 21.29 27.55
C ASN A 132 0.71 20.10 26.58
N GLN A 133 0.21 20.25 25.35
CA GLN A 133 0.28 19.22 24.32
C GLN A 133 1.71 19.02 23.82
N LEU A 134 2.46 20.11 23.61
CA LEU A 134 3.89 20.07 23.29
C LEU A 134 4.70 19.38 24.39
N MET A 135 4.44 19.72 25.66
CA MET A 135 5.08 19.09 26.81
C MET A 135 4.75 17.61 26.91
N SER A 136 3.48 17.25 26.77
CA SER A 136 3.00 15.86 26.81
C SER A 136 3.65 15.01 25.72
N TRP A 137 3.81 15.54 24.51
CA TRP A 137 4.44 14.81 23.40
C TRP A 137 5.93 14.57 23.61
N ASN A 138 6.59 15.38 24.43
CA ASN A 138 8.03 15.36 24.66
C ASN A 138 8.40 14.94 26.09
N ASN A 139 7.43 14.47 26.89
CA ASN A 139 7.61 14.09 28.28
C ASN A 139 8.30 15.18 29.14
N LEU A 140 8.00 16.45 28.87
CA LEU A 140 8.54 17.58 29.62
C LEU A 140 7.73 17.79 30.90
N SER A 141 8.41 17.87 32.04
CA SER A 141 7.82 18.17 33.35
C SER A 141 7.84 19.66 33.70
N SER A 142 8.62 20.47 32.95
CA SER A 142 8.76 21.91 33.18
C SER A 142 8.83 22.67 31.86
N SER A 143 8.78 24.00 31.94
CA SER A 143 8.89 24.89 30.79
C SER A 143 10.33 25.13 30.32
N LEU A 144 11.32 24.50 30.95
CA LEU A 144 12.73 24.65 30.61
C LEU A 144 13.07 23.84 29.36
N ILE A 145 13.61 24.52 28.34
CA ILE A 145 14.10 23.93 27.10
C ILE A 145 15.51 24.43 26.79
N MET A 146 16.32 23.60 26.15
CA MET A 146 17.71 23.91 25.82
C MET A 146 17.89 24.10 24.31
N VAL A 147 18.78 25.01 23.93
CA VAL A 147 19.17 25.19 22.51
C VAL A 147 19.74 23.87 21.97
N GLY A 148 19.30 23.46 20.79
CA GLY A 148 19.65 22.18 20.18
C GLY A 148 18.74 21.01 20.57
N GLN A 149 17.84 21.18 21.55
CA GLN A 149 16.88 20.15 21.93
C GLN A 149 15.89 19.90 20.79
N ARG A 150 15.61 18.61 20.49
CA ARG A 150 14.63 18.21 19.48
C ARG A 150 13.29 17.94 20.15
N LEU A 151 12.25 18.65 19.70
CA LEU A 151 10.88 18.53 20.20
C LEU A 151 9.95 18.04 19.10
N VAL A 152 9.12 17.05 19.41
CA VAL A 152 7.98 16.62 18.59
C VAL A 152 6.89 17.70 18.63
N VAL A 153 6.58 18.26 17.47
CA VAL A 153 5.61 19.36 17.26
C VAL A 153 4.40 18.95 16.40
N ALA A 154 4.36 17.70 15.91
CA ALA A 154 3.18 17.05 15.34
C ALA A 154 3.32 15.53 15.48
N LYS A 155 2.21 14.79 15.56
CA LYS A 155 2.17 13.32 15.52
C LYS A 155 1.31 12.87 14.36
#